data_AF-A0A929G6X2-F1
#
_entry.id   AF-A0A929G6X2-F1
#
_cell.length_a   1.000
_cell.length_b   1.000
_cell.length_c   1.000
_cell.angle_alpha   90.00
_cell.angle_beta   90.00
_cell.angle_gamma   90.00
#
_symmetry.space_group_name_H-M   'P 1'
#
loop_
_entity.id
_entity.type
_entity.pdbx_description
1 polymer ?
#
loop_
_entity_poly.entity_id
_entity_poly.type
_entity_poly.pdbx_seq_one_letter_code
_entity_poly.pdbx_strand_id
1 'polypeptide(L)'
;MEENGETTTKQEATAAPMTPYIDLPTRFDRWEPIAEVIVTIVLAFATLATAWSGYQATRWGGVQSTAYSQAGALRVESTRASTQAGQLGQVDIGLFINWINAFAAEDQQLADFYLDRFRDEFKPAFEAWLATDPVNNPDAPSTPFSMPEYQLSLAEKANQLEAEAEETFVKGTEANQTSDKYILTTVILAS
;
A
#
# COMPACT_ATOMS: atom_id res chain seq x y z
N MET A 1 -87.03 -72.30 -2.32
CA MET A 1 -85.80 -73.10 -2.30
C MET A 1 -84.68 -72.10 -2.13
N GLU A 2 -84.29 -71.84 -0.88
CA GLU A 2 -83.26 -72.61 -0.13
C GLU A 2 -81.88 -72.32 -0.74
N GLU A 3 -80.83 -72.00 0.01
CA GLU A 3 -80.57 -72.00 1.45
C GLU A 3 -79.25 -71.22 1.66
N ASN A 4 -79.09 -70.69 2.87
CA ASN A 4 -77.86 -70.58 3.69
C ASN A 4 -76.53 -70.22 3.01
N GLY A 5 -75.77 -69.23 3.47
CA GLY A 5 -75.61 -68.76 4.83
C GLY A 5 -74.15 -68.93 5.23
N GLU A 6 -73.40 -67.83 5.32
CA GLU A 6 -72.21 -67.78 6.17
C GLU A 6 -71.93 -66.33 6.57
N THR A 7 -72.12 -66.06 7.85
CA THR A 7 -71.81 -64.80 8.54
C THR A 7 -70.33 -64.77 8.92
N THR A 8 -69.64 -63.69 8.61
CA THR A 8 -68.44 -63.26 9.36
C THR A 8 -68.39 -61.73 9.43
N THR A 9 -68.80 -61.25 10.61
CA THR A 9 -68.24 -60.14 11.39
C THR A 9 -68.19 -58.74 10.77
N LYS A 10 -69.16 -57.92 11.18
CA LYS A 10 -69.10 -56.45 11.17
C LYS A 10 -67.84 -55.95 11.90
N GLN A 11 -67.09 -55.05 11.25
CA GLN A 11 -66.36 -53.99 11.94
C GLN A 11 -66.80 -52.66 11.31
N GLU A 12 -67.86 -52.07 11.87
CA GLU A 12 -68.24 -50.69 11.62
C GLU A 12 -67.11 -49.78 12.14
N ALA A 13 -66.16 -49.45 11.26
CA ALA A 13 -65.31 -48.29 11.45
C ALA A 13 -66.21 -47.06 11.38
N THR A 14 -66.74 -46.72 12.55
CA THR A 14 -67.57 -45.54 12.79
C THR A 14 -66.77 -44.34 12.34
N ALA A 15 -67.26 -43.61 11.33
CA ALA A 15 -66.63 -42.38 10.87
C ALA A 15 -66.41 -41.47 12.09
N ALA A 16 -65.15 -41.20 12.42
CA ALA A 16 -64.81 -40.27 13.47
C ALA A 16 -65.45 -38.92 13.13
N PRO A 17 -66.08 -38.23 14.09
CA PRO A 17 -66.68 -36.94 13.82
C PRO A 17 -65.59 -35.99 13.30
N MET A 18 -65.79 -35.42 12.10
CA MET A 18 -64.99 -34.29 11.64
C MET A 18 -65.22 -33.15 12.63
N THR A 19 -64.30 -33.01 13.56
CA THR A 19 -64.24 -31.86 14.45
C THR A 19 -63.96 -30.66 13.55
N PRO A 20 -64.77 -29.58 13.59
CA PRO A 20 -64.45 -28.38 12.85
C PRO A 20 -63.10 -27.89 13.38
N TYR A 21 -62.14 -27.70 12.47
CA TYR A 21 -60.89 -27.02 12.81
C TYR A 21 -61.27 -25.57 13.17
N ILE A 22 -61.42 -25.30 14.46
CA ILE A 22 -61.61 -23.94 14.97
C ILE A 22 -60.23 -23.31 14.99
N ASP A 23 -59.96 -22.49 13.98
CA ASP A 23 -58.79 -21.62 13.95
C ASP A 23 -58.99 -20.53 15.01
N LEU A 24 -58.52 -20.80 16.22
CA LEU A 24 -58.53 -19.84 17.30
C LEU A 24 -57.41 -18.84 17.00
N PRO A 25 -57.71 -17.54 16.81
CA PRO A 25 -56.67 -16.55 16.56
C PRO A 25 -55.70 -16.58 17.74
N THR A 26 -54.52 -17.13 17.49
CA THR A 26 -53.50 -17.20 18.52
C THR A 26 -53.04 -15.77 18.78
N ARG A 27 -52.57 -15.48 19.99
CA ARG A 27 -52.12 -14.13 20.37
C ARG A 27 -51.01 -13.57 19.44
N PHE A 28 -50.39 -14.44 18.64
CA PHE A 28 -49.36 -14.15 17.64
C PHE A 28 -49.90 -13.55 16.34
N ASP A 29 -51.15 -13.82 15.97
CA ASP A 29 -51.78 -13.42 14.69
C ASP A 29 -51.88 -11.88 14.53
N ARG A 30 -52.04 -11.14 15.65
CA ARG A 30 -52.03 -9.66 15.65
C ARG A 30 -50.64 -9.04 15.55
N TRP A 31 -49.58 -9.82 15.76
CA TRP A 31 -48.19 -9.34 15.78
C TRP A 31 -47.42 -9.71 14.51
N GLU A 32 -47.90 -10.69 13.75
CA GLU A 32 -47.36 -11.08 12.43
C GLU A 32 -47.18 -9.90 11.46
N PRO A 33 -48.19 -9.03 11.20
CA PRO A 33 -48.02 -7.95 10.23
C PRO A 33 -47.03 -6.86 10.70
N ILE A 34 -46.94 -6.62 12.01
CA ILE A 34 -45.96 -5.65 12.56
C ILE A 34 -44.55 -6.23 12.48
N ALA A 35 -44.39 -7.52 12.80
CA ALA A 35 -43.12 -8.22 12.69
C ALA A 35 -42.63 -8.27 11.24
N GLU A 36 -43.51 -8.52 10.27
CA GLU A 36 -43.20 -8.53 8.84
C GLU A 36 -42.68 -7.17 8.34
N VAL A 37 -43.34 -6.08 8.74
CA VAL A 37 -42.89 -4.71 8.42
C VAL A 37 -41.53 -4.43 9.04
N ILE A 38 -41.31 -4.79 10.30
CA ILE A 38 -40.02 -4.59 10.98
C ILE A 38 -38.91 -5.37 10.27
N VAL A 39 -39.15 -6.65 9.95
CA VAL A 39 -38.18 -7.48 9.22
C VAL A 39 -37.87 -6.88 7.87
N THR A 40 -38.87 -6.44 7.11
CA THR A 40 -38.69 -5.80 5.80
C THR A 40 -37.85 -4.54 5.91
N ILE A 41 -38.11 -3.69 6.90
CA ILE A 41 -37.35 -2.48 7.16
C ILE A 41 -35.89 -2.83 7.51
N VAL A 42 -35.66 -3.79 8.41
CA VAL A 42 -34.31 -4.23 8.80
C VAL A 42 -33.54 -4.78 7.60
N LEU A 43 -34.16 -5.61 6.76
CA LEU A 43 -33.54 -6.16 5.55
C LEU A 43 -33.22 -5.08 4.50
N ALA A 44 -34.12 -4.10 4.33
CA ALA A 44 -33.89 -2.97 3.43
C ALA A 44 -32.69 -2.13 3.92
N PHE A 45 -32.61 -1.86 5.22
CA PHE A 45 -31.47 -1.17 5.82
C PHE A 45 -30.17 -1.98 5.70
N ALA A 46 -30.20 -3.28 5.96
CA ALA A 46 -29.05 -4.16 5.79
C ALA A 46 -28.53 -4.13 4.36
N THR A 47 -29.43 -4.22 3.37
CA THR A 47 -29.07 -4.16 1.94
C THR A 47 -28.41 -2.83 1.57
N LEU A 48 -28.98 -1.71 2.04
CA LEU A 48 -28.41 -0.39 1.79
C LEU A 48 -27.03 -0.23 2.45
N ALA A 49 -26.87 -0.73 3.67
CA ALA A 49 -25.61 -0.69 4.41
C ALA A 49 -24.53 -1.57 3.75
N THR A 50 -24.90 -2.73 3.21
CA THR A 50 -24.01 -3.60 2.41
C THR A 50 -23.55 -2.90 1.13
N ALA A 51 -24.48 -2.28 0.39
CA ALA A 51 -24.16 -1.55 -0.83
C ALA A 51 -23.24 -0.34 -0.55
N TRP A 52 -23.52 0.43 0.50
CA TRP A 52 -22.70 1.55 0.93
C TRP A 52 -21.28 1.11 1.32
N SER A 53 -21.17 0.01 2.06
CA SER A 53 -19.88 -0.54 2.48
C SER A 53 -19.06 -1.03 1.29
N GLY A 54 -19.67 -1.76 0.35
CA GLY A 54 -19.00 -2.19 -0.89
C GLY A 54 -18.51 -1.01 -1.75
N TYR A 55 -19.31 0.06 -1.84
CA TYR A 55 -18.92 1.31 -2.51
C TYR A 55 -17.70 1.96 -1.83
N GLN A 56 -17.71 2.10 -0.50
CA GLN A 56 -16.60 2.70 0.23
C GLN A 56 -15.33 1.86 0.14
N ALA A 57 -15.42 0.54 0.25
CA ALA A 57 -14.29 -0.37 0.03
C ALA A 57 -13.65 -0.14 -1.34
N THR A 58 -14.45 -0.14 -2.40
CA THR A 58 -13.95 0.09 -3.77
C THR A 58 -13.29 1.46 -3.93
N ARG A 59 -13.89 2.52 -3.37
CA ARG A 59 -13.33 3.88 -3.42
C ARG A 59 -11.96 3.93 -2.74
N TRP A 60 -11.87 3.44 -1.51
CA TRP A 60 -10.62 3.49 -0.74
C TRP A 60 -9.55 2.57 -1.33
N GLY A 61 -9.93 1.43 -1.91
CA GLY A 61 -9.04 0.60 -2.73
C GLY A 61 -8.47 1.35 -3.94
N GLY A 62 -9.26 2.19 -4.60
CA GLY A 62 -8.78 3.05 -5.69
C GLY A 62 -7.74 4.10 -5.22
N VAL A 63 -7.99 4.72 -4.06
CA VAL A 63 -7.03 5.67 -3.45
C VAL A 63 -5.73 4.97 -3.08
N GLN A 64 -5.82 3.80 -2.44
CA GLN A 64 -4.68 2.94 -2.09
C GLN A 64 -3.87 2.54 -3.33
N SER A 65 -4.52 2.06 -4.38
CA SER A 65 -3.86 1.64 -5.61
C SER A 65 -3.14 2.79 -6.32
N THR A 66 -3.75 3.99 -6.31
CA THR A 66 -3.14 5.20 -6.88
C THR A 66 -1.91 5.62 -6.08
N ALA A 67 -2.03 5.67 -4.75
CA ALA A 67 -0.93 6.03 -3.86
C ALA A 67 0.25 5.05 -3.98
N TYR A 68 0.00 3.74 -4.00
CA TYR A 68 1.07 2.76 -4.18
C TYR A 68 1.75 2.86 -5.55
N SER A 69 0.98 3.15 -6.60
CA SER A 69 1.54 3.35 -7.94
C SER A 69 2.42 4.61 -7.99
N GLN A 70 1.99 5.70 -7.36
CA GLN A 70 2.77 6.93 -7.24
C GLN A 70 4.04 6.73 -6.40
N ALA A 71 3.94 6.06 -5.25
CA ALA A 71 5.09 5.70 -4.42
C ALA A 71 6.09 4.83 -5.20
N GLY A 72 5.60 3.87 -5.99
CA GLY A 72 6.43 3.06 -6.89
C GLY A 72 7.18 3.91 -7.94
N ALA A 73 6.49 4.86 -8.56
CA ALA A 73 7.12 5.78 -9.52
C ALA A 73 8.21 6.64 -8.85
N LEU A 74 7.94 7.20 -7.67
CA LEU A 74 8.92 7.98 -6.90
C LEU A 74 10.16 7.15 -6.53
N ARG A 75 10.01 5.89 -6.11
CA ARG A 75 11.13 4.97 -5.84
C ARG A 75 11.98 4.68 -7.08
N VAL A 76 11.35 4.59 -8.25
CA VAL A 76 12.07 4.43 -9.53
C VAL A 76 12.89 5.69 -9.85
N GLU A 77 12.31 6.88 -9.67
CA GLU A 77 13.04 8.15 -9.85
C GLU A 77 14.19 8.31 -8.84
N SER A 78 13.96 7.94 -7.57
CA SER A 78 14.98 7.89 -6.52
C SER A 78 16.16 7.01 -6.92
N THR A 79 15.87 5.78 -7.37
CA THR A 79 16.89 4.82 -7.84
C THR A 79 17.66 5.37 -9.04
N ARG A 80 16.97 6.02 -9.98
CA ARG A 80 17.62 6.64 -11.15
C ARG A 80 18.57 7.76 -10.73
N ALA A 81 18.13 8.66 -9.85
CA ALA A 81 18.94 9.75 -9.33
C ALA A 81 20.16 9.23 -8.55
N SER A 82 19.97 8.22 -7.70
CA SER A 82 21.05 7.56 -6.94
C SER A 82 22.08 6.92 -7.87
N THR A 83 21.62 6.22 -8.91
CA THR A 83 22.50 5.60 -9.92
C THR A 83 23.33 6.66 -10.65
N GLN A 84 22.70 7.75 -11.06
CA GLN A 84 23.39 8.84 -11.75
C GLN A 84 24.36 9.57 -10.83
N ALA A 85 24.02 9.78 -9.56
CA ALA A 85 24.95 10.29 -8.55
C ALA A 85 26.18 9.38 -8.41
N GLY A 86 25.97 8.07 -8.37
CA GLY A 86 27.07 7.09 -8.35
C GLY A 86 27.98 7.18 -9.59
N GLN A 87 27.39 7.29 -10.79
CA GLN A 87 28.15 7.46 -12.04
C GLN A 87 28.99 8.74 -12.03
N LEU A 88 28.40 9.84 -11.59
CA LEU A 88 29.05 11.13 -11.42
C LEU A 88 30.20 11.04 -10.41
N GLY A 89 30.00 10.36 -9.27
CA GLY A 89 31.08 10.12 -8.32
C GLY A 89 32.22 9.28 -8.90
N GLN A 90 31.95 8.29 -9.77
CA GLN A 90 33.01 7.55 -10.45
C GLN A 90 33.80 8.43 -11.44
N VAL A 91 33.14 9.39 -12.11
CA VAL A 91 33.83 10.37 -12.94
C VAL A 91 34.78 11.22 -12.10
N ASP A 92 34.33 11.69 -10.93
CA ASP A 92 35.15 12.49 -10.03
C ASP A 92 36.35 11.69 -9.49
N ILE A 93 36.13 10.43 -9.10
CA ILE A 93 37.21 9.51 -8.68
C ILE A 93 38.23 9.32 -9.80
N GLY A 94 37.77 9.10 -11.04
CA GLY A 94 38.66 8.94 -12.19
C GLY A 94 39.50 10.17 -12.48
N LEU A 95 38.88 11.37 -12.46
CA LEU A 95 39.58 12.64 -12.63
C LEU A 95 40.58 12.90 -11.49
N PHE A 96 40.21 12.58 -10.25
CA PHE A 96 41.07 12.73 -9.09
C PHE A 96 42.29 11.81 -9.13
N ILE A 97 42.12 10.53 -9.49
CA ILE A 97 43.23 9.58 -9.65
C ILE A 97 44.20 10.09 -10.74
N ASN A 98 43.67 10.56 -11.87
CA ASN A 98 44.48 11.13 -12.94
C ASN A 98 45.24 12.39 -12.50
N TRP A 99 44.58 13.27 -11.73
CA TRP A 99 45.21 14.45 -11.14
C TRP A 99 46.33 14.08 -10.15
N ILE A 100 46.09 13.13 -9.23
CA ILE A 100 47.12 12.64 -8.29
C ILE A 100 48.33 12.10 -9.04
N ASN A 101 48.12 11.30 -10.08
CA ASN A 101 49.22 10.73 -10.86
C ASN A 101 50.05 11.83 -11.55
N ALA A 102 49.40 12.86 -12.10
CA ALA A 102 50.10 14.01 -12.68
C ALA A 102 50.86 14.82 -11.62
N PHE A 103 50.23 15.06 -10.47
CA PHE A 103 50.85 15.74 -9.33
C PHE A 103 52.09 14.99 -8.82
N ALA A 104 52.00 13.67 -8.65
CA ALA A 104 53.11 12.81 -8.23
C ALA A 104 54.23 12.72 -9.26
N ALA A 105 53.91 12.91 -10.56
CA ALA A 105 54.89 12.97 -11.64
C ALA A 105 55.52 14.36 -11.82
N GLU A 106 55.16 15.33 -10.98
CA GLU A 106 55.57 16.74 -11.09
C GLU A 106 55.17 17.40 -12.43
N ASP A 107 54.14 16.87 -13.11
CA ASP A 107 53.61 17.41 -14.36
C ASP A 107 52.47 18.40 -14.07
N GLN A 108 52.84 19.64 -13.76
CA GLN A 108 51.89 20.70 -13.43
C GLN A 108 50.91 21.00 -14.56
N GLN A 109 51.37 20.95 -15.82
CA GLN A 109 50.50 21.23 -16.97
C GLN A 109 49.38 20.20 -17.07
N LEU A 110 49.70 18.92 -16.86
CA LEU A 110 48.71 17.86 -16.87
C LEU A 110 47.80 17.89 -15.62
N ALA A 111 48.34 18.26 -14.45
CA ALA A 111 47.55 18.44 -13.23
C ALA A 111 46.50 19.56 -13.41
N ASP A 112 46.92 20.74 -13.89
CA ASP A 112 46.01 21.87 -14.15
C ASP A 112 44.93 21.49 -15.18
N PHE A 113 45.29 20.73 -16.22
CA PHE A 113 44.35 20.23 -17.22
C PHE A 113 43.23 19.35 -16.63
N TYR A 114 43.54 18.52 -15.62
CA TYR A 114 42.52 17.72 -14.93
C TYR A 114 41.71 18.55 -13.94
N LEU A 115 42.33 19.49 -13.24
CA LEU A 115 41.66 20.38 -12.29
C LEU A 115 40.58 21.23 -12.99
N ASP A 116 40.88 21.77 -14.17
CA ASP A 116 39.90 22.52 -14.98
C ASP A 116 38.64 21.72 -15.31
N ARG A 117 38.77 20.39 -15.41
CA ARG A 117 37.69 19.44 -15.75
C ARG A 117 36.94 18.91 -14.54
N PHE A 118 37.39 19.20 -13.33
CA PHE A 118 36.62 18.83 -12.15
C PHE A 118 35.23 19.47 -12.21
N ARG A 119 34.23 18.67 -11.84
CA ARG A 119 32.85 19.13 -11.78
C ARG A 119 32.67 20.18 -10.68
N ASP A 120 31.70 21.07 -10.87
CA ASP A 120 31.40 22.15 -9.93
C ASP A 120 31.00 21.64 -8.54
N GLU A 121 30.42 20.43 -8.45
CA GLU A 121 30.09 19.78 -7.17
C GLU A 121 31.29 19.12 -6.48
N PHE A 122 32.38 18.86 -7.22
CA PHE A 122 33.60 18.24 -6.67
C PHE A 122 34.66 19.28 -6.32
N LYS A 123 34.79 20.36 -7.11
CA LYS A 123 35.79 21.41 -6.93
C LYS A 123 35.85 21.97 -5.49
N PRO A 124 34.73 22.35 -4.85
CA PRO A 124 34.78 22.90 -3.48
C PRO A 124 35.37 21.91 -2.47
N ALA A 125 35.01 20.63 -2.58
CA ALA A 125 35.55 19.58 -1.72
C ALA A 125 37.03 19.35 -1.95
N PHE A 126 37.45 19.36 -3.22
CA PHE A 126 38.85 19.24 -3.58
C PHE A 126 39.69 20.41 -3.08
N GLU A 127 39.23 21.65 -3.26
CA GLU A 127 39.93 22.86 -2.81
C GLU A 127 40.02 22.90 -1.28
N ALA A 128 38.94 22.59 -0.58
CA ALA A 128 38.92 22.51 0.88
C ALA A 128 39.85 21.42 1.40
N TRP A 129 39.87 20.26 0.75
CA TRP A 129 40.80 19.17 1.07
C TRP A 129 42.25 19.58 0.84
N LEU A 130 42.58 20.19 -0.30
CA LEU A 130 43.92 20.63 -0.61
C LEU A 130 44.42 21.70 0.40
N ALA A 131 43.52 22.55 0.88
CA ALA A 131 43.81 23.54 1.91
C ALA A 131 44.16 22.92 3.29
N THR A 132 43.85 21.64 3.51
CA THR A 132 44.29 20.91 4.71
C THR A 132 45.74 20.43 4.65
N ASP A 133 46.43 20.67 3.53
CA ASP A 133 47.81 20.25 3.22
C ASP A 133 48.02 18.73 3.40
N PRO A 134 47.30 17.89 2.63
CA PRO A 134 47.28 16.43 2.84
C PRO A 134 48.63 15.74 2.59
N VAL A 135 49.60 16.44 1.99
CA VAL A 135 50.95 15.92 1.77
C VAL A 135 51.79 16.02 3.04
N ASN A 136 51.66 17.12 3.81
CA ASN A 136 52.49 17.37 4.98
C ASN A 136 51.74 17.23 6.31
N ASN A 137 50.41 17.18 6.28
CA ASN A 137 49.55 17.07 7.44
C ASN A 137 48.99 15.64 7.58
N PRO A 138 49.46 14.84 8.55
CA PRO A 138 48.96 13.48 8.76
C PRO A 138 47.51 13.43 9.27
N ASP A 139 46.99 14.52 9.84
CA ASP A 139 45.60 14.61 10.32
C ASP A 139 44.63 15.07 9.22
N ALA A 140 45.13 15.36 8.01
CA ALA A 140 44.29 15.72 6.88
C ALA A 140 43.39 14.54 6.48
N PRO A 141 42.14 14.80 6.02
CA PRO A 141 41.29 13.77 5.46
C PRO A 141 42.00 13.02 4.32
N SER A 142 41.82 11.70 4.21
CA SER A 142 42.59 10.90 3.25
C SER A 142 42.27 11.21 1.79
N THR A 143 41.05 11.67 1.50
CA THR A 143 40.60 12.03 0.15
C THR A 143 39.60 13.18 0.21
N PRO A 144 39.45 13.97 -0.87
CA PRO A 144 38.43 15.02 -0.96
C PRO A 144 37.00 14.46 -0.88
N PHE A 145 36.79 13.18 -1.18
CA PHE A 145 35.49 12.51 -1.06
C PHE A 145 35.03 12.32 0.40
N SER A 146 35.93 12.49 1.37
CA SER A 146 35.61 12.44 2.80
C SER A 146 35.23 13.81 3.36
N MET A 147 35.30 14.85 2.54
CA MET A 147 34.99 16.23 2.95
C MET A 147 33.49 16.46 3.01
N PRO A 148 32.98 17.23 3.99
CA PRO A 148 31.56 17.59 4.07
C PRO A 148 31.08 18.43 2.88
N GLU A 149 31.98 19.13 2.20
CA GLU A 149 31.70 19.90 0.98
C GLU A 149 31.38 19.00 -0.22
N TYR A 150 31.75 17.71 -0.19
CA TYR A 150 31.46 16.80 -1.29
C TYR A 150 30.00 16.34 -1.24
N GLN A 151 29.15 17.10 -1.90
CA GLN A 151 27.70 16.87 -1.93
C GLN A 151 27.22 16.76 -3.38
N LEU A 152 26.65 15.61 -3.71
CA LEU A 152 26.05 15.36 -5.01
C LEU A 152 24.57 15.73 -4.95
N SER A 153 24.14 16.73 -5.73
CA SER A 153 22.74 17.17 -5.76
C SER A 153 21.78 16.03 -6.12
N LEU A 154 22.23 15.09 -6.96
CA LEU A 154 21.45 13.91 -7.33
C LEU A 154 21.32 12.87 -6.21
N ALA A 155 22.31 12.75 -5.33
CA ALA A 155 22.20 11.89 -4.15
C ALA A 155 21.16 12.47 -3.18
N GLU A 156 21.19 13.78 -2.98
CA GLU A 156 20.19 14.48 -2.17
C GLU A 156 18.79 14.38 -2.80
N LYS A 157 18.69 14.54 -4.13
CA LYS A 157 17.43 14.36 -4.85
C LYS A 157 16.88 12.94 -4.70
N ALA A 158 17.73 11.92 -4.72
CA ALA A 158 17.32 10.54 -4.48
C ALA A 158 16.73 10.37 -3.08
N ASN A 159 17.41 10.89 -2.04
CA ASN A 159 16.92 10.83 -0.67
C ASN A 159 15.56 11.53 -0.50
N GLN A 160 15.37 12.69 -1.13
CA GLN A 160 14.10 13.42 -1.11
C GLN A 160 12.97 12.63 -1.77
N LEU A 161 13.24 12.04 -2.94
CA LEU A 161 12.25 11.23 -3.66
C LEU A 161 11.89 9.96 -2.88
N GLU A 162 12.85 9.35 -2.20
CA GLU A 162 12.60 8.19 -1.33
C GLU A 162 11.70 8.57 -0.14
N ALA A 163 11.98 9.71 0.51
CA ALA A 163 11.15 10.21 1.60
C ALA A 163 9.71 10.51 1.14
N GLU A 164 9.54 11.14 -0.02
CA GLU A 164 8.22 11.40 -0.62
C GLU A 164 7.50 10.09 -0.99
N ALA A 165 8.23 9.10 -1.48
CA ALA A 165 7.68 7.78 -1.79
C ALA A 165 7.16 7.08 -0.53
N GLU A 166 7.90 7.16 0.58
CA GLU A 166 7.50 6.56 1.84
C GLU A 166 6.25 7.24 2.41
N GLU A 167 6.20 8.57 2.42
CA GLU A 167 5.01 9.31 2.85
C GLU A 167 3.79 8.92 2.00
N THR A 168 3.97 8.82 0.68
CA THR A 168 2.89 8.42 -0.25
C THR A 168 2.46 6.97 -0.02
N PHE A 169 3.40 6.08 0.28
CA PHE A 169 3.11 4.69 0.60
C PHE A 169 2.32 4.56 1.91
N VAL A 170 2.66 5.34 2.94
CA VAL A 170 1.89 5.39 4.19
C VAL A 170 0.45 5.83 3.94
N LYS A 171 0.22 6.87 3.13
CA LYS A 171 -1.15 7.29 2.73
C LYS A 171 -1.92 6.16 2.04
N GLY A 172 -1.25 5.41 1.16
CA GLY A 172 -1.84 4.23 0.52
C GLY A 172 -2.22 3.14 1.53
N THR A 173 -1.39 2.94 2.56
CA THR A 173 -1.63 1.97 3.64
C THR A 173 -2.83 2.35 4.50
N GLU A 174 -2.96 3.63 4.85
CA GLU A 174 -4.12 4.15 5.60
C GLU A 174 -5.43 4.00 4.80
N ALA A 175 -5.37 4.27 3.49
CA ALA A 175 -6.49 4.03 2.58
C ALA A 175 -6.84 2.53 2.51
N ASN A 176 -5.85 1.65 2.47
CA ASN A 176 -6.05 0.20 2.49
C ASN A 176 -6.82 -0.23 3.76
N GLN A 177 -6.33 0.19 4.92
CA GLN A 177 -6.95 -0.14 6.20
C GLN A 177 -8.39 0.37 6.29
N THR A 178 -8.68 1.50 5.66
CA THR A 178 -10.05 2.04 5.58
C THR A 178 -10.93 1.18 4.68
N SER A 179 -10.44 0.78 3.51
CA SER A 179 -11.13 -0.17 2.63
C SER A 179 -11.47 -1.47 3.36
N ASP A 180 -10.49 -2.06 4.05
CA ASP A 180 -10.63 -3.35 4.74
C ASP A 180 -11.73 -3.30 5.82
N LYS A 181 -11.89 -2.17 6.53
CA LYS A 181 -12.99 -1.98 7.51
C LYS A 181 -14.37 -2.04 6.87
N TYR A 182 -14.52 -1.47 5.66
CA TYR A 182 -15.79 -1.53 4.93
C TYR A 182 -16.04 -2.91 4.31
N ILE A 183 -14.99 -3.60 3.87
CA ILE A 183 -15.10 -5.02 3.45
C ILE A 183 -15.62 -5.87 4.60
N LEU A 184 -15.03 -5.73 5.80
CA LEU A 184 -15.48 -6.45 6.99
C LEU A 184 -16.96 -6.16 7.32
N THR A 185 -17.38 -4.90 7.24
CA THR A 185 -18.78 -4.50 7.49
C THR A 185 -19.73 -5.15 6.49
N THR A 186 -19.33 -5.22 5.22
CA THR A 186 -20.10 -5.90 4.16
C THR A 186 -20.29 -7.38 4.48
N VAL A 187 -19.23 -8.07 4.93
CA VAL A 187 -19.29 -9.49 5.30
C VAL A 187 -20.24 -9.72 6.47
N ILE A 188 -20.19 -8.87 7.51
CA ILE A 188 -21.06 -8.99 8.70
C ILE A 188 -22.54 -8.75 8.36
N LEU A 189 -22.84 -7.83 7.44
CA LEU A 189 -24.22 -7.53 7.05
C LEU A 189 -24.82 -8.55 6.07
N ALA A 190 -23.96 -9.26 5.34
CA ALA A 190 -24.36 -10.25 4.34
C ALA A 190 -24.38 -11.70 4.86
N SER A 191 -23.86 -11.94 6.08
CA SER A 191 -23.87 -13.23 6.78
C SER A 191 -25.12 -13.41 7.63
#